data_AF-A0A919ZL56-F1
#
_entry.id   AF-A0A919ZL56-F1
#
_cell.length_a   1.000
_cell.length_b   1.000
_cell.length_c   1.000
_cell.angle_alpha   90.00
_cell.angle_beta   90.00
_cell.angle_gamma   90.00
#
_symmetry.space_group_name_H-M   'P 1'
#
loop_
_entity.id
_entity.type
_entity.pdbx_description
1 polymer ?
#
loop_
_entity_poly.entity_id
_entity_poly.type
_entity_poly.pdbx_seq_one_letter_code
_entity_poly.pdbx_strand_id
1 'polypeptide(L)'
;MTKEKDETQSCHVLSHFFILRKFRRMGVGRKAAISLFKGSKGVWELCQLEGNIPAQKFWDQIIDEVSYGEVQVKTENGRRYQNFICK
;
A
#
# COMPACT_ATOMS: atom_id res chain seq x y z
N MET A 1 12.81 -19.28 28.72
CA MET A 1 12.20 -20.33 27.89
C MET A 1 10.74 -19.90 27.73
N THR A 2 10.28 -19.31 26.64
CA THR A 2 10.36 -19.70 25.23
C THR A 2 10.44 -18.46 24.35
N LYS A 3 11.30 -18.49 23.33
CA LYS A 3 11.34 -17.49 22.25
C LYS A 3 10.00 -17.56 21.51
N GLU A 4 9.20 -16.50 21.57
CA GLU A 4 8.09 -16.35 20.63
C GLU A 4 8.70 -16.07 19.25
N LYS A 5 8.43 -16.99 18.33
CA LYS A 5 8.81 -16.91 16.93
C LYS A 5 8.15 -15.67 16.33
N ASP A 6 8.93 -14.62 16.12
CA ASP A 6 8.62 -13.62 15.11
C ASP A 6 8.93 -14.27 13.76
N GLU A 7 7.99 -15.09 13.26
CA GLU A 7 8.02 -15.56 11.88
C GLU A 7 7.87 -14.32 11.01
N THR A 8 9.02 -13.72 10.66
CA THR A 8 9.10 -12.53 9.81
C THR A 8 8.64 -12.94 8.41
N GLN A 9 7.32 -12.99 8.23
CA GLN A 9 6.73 -13.13 6.92
C GLN A 9 7.24 -11.95 6.10
N SER A 10 7.93 -12.24 4.98
CA SER A 10 8.55 -11.21 4.15
C SER A 10 7.46 -10.25 3.64
N CYS A 11 7.36 -9.09 4.29
CA CYS A 11 6.40 -8.05 3.97
C CYS A 11 7.09 -6.97 3.14
N HIS A 12 6.49 -6.62 2.02
CA HIS A 12 6.95 -5.52 1.19
C HIS A 12 6.43 -4.19 1.73
N VAL A 13 7.32 -3.20 1.78
CA VAL A 13 6.98 -1.83 2.21
C VAL A 13 7.34 -0.85 1.10
N LEU A 14 6.41 0.03 0.75
CA LEU A 14 6.65 1.10 -0.21
C LEU A 14 7.10 2.38 0.51
N SER A 15 8.39 2.73 0.41
CA SER A 15 8.91 3.91 1.12
C SER A 15 8.44 5.24 0.53
N HIS A 16 8.49 5.40 -0.80
CA HIS A 16 8.16 6.67 -1.46
C HIS A 16 7.42 6.44 -2.76
N PHE A 17 6.37 7.23 -2.99
CA PHE A 17 5.63 7.26 -4.24
C PHE A 17 5.13 8.67 -4.51
N PHE A 18 5.51 9.23 -5.66
CA PHE A 18 5.15 10.61 -6.00
C PHE A 18 4.88 10.76 -7.50
N ILE A 19 3.83 11.52 -7.80
CA ILE A 19 3.45 11.90 -9.16
C ILE A 19 3.56 13.41 -9.31
N LEU A 20 4.41 13.85 -10.24
CA LEU A 20 4.55 15.26 -10.61
C LEU A 20 3.18 15.85 -10.99
N ARG A 21 2.94 17.11 -10.59
CA ARG A 21 1.64 17.77 -10.75
C ARG A 21 1.11 17.69 -12.19
N LYS A 22 1.97 17.89 -13.19
CA LYS A 22 1.61 17.83 -14.62
C LYS A 22 1.14 16.46 -15.12
N PHE A 23 1.40 15.38 -14.38
CA PHE A 23 1.01 14.01 -14.74
C PHE A 23 -0.13 13.44 -13.88
N ARG A 24 -0.69 14.23 -12.96
CA ARG A 24 -1.81 13.78 -12.12
C ARG A 24 -3.09 13.68 -12.93
N ARG A 25 -3.98 12.75 -12.56
CA ARG A 25 -5.27 12.47 -13.23
C ARG A 25 -5.17 11.99 -14.69
N MET A 26 -3.96 11.77 -15.21
CA MET A 26 -3.71 11.18 -16.53
C MET A 26 -3.56 9.64 -16.48
N GLY A 27 -3.85 9.02 -15.34
CA GLY A 27 -3.72 7.57 -15.13
C GLY A 27 -2.28 7.05 -14.97
N VAL A 28 -1.25 7.90 -15.09
CA VAL A 28 0.17 7.50 -14.98
C VAL A 28 0.48 6.84 -13.62
N GLY A 29 0.05 7.47 -12.52
CA GLY A 29 0.27 6.93 -11.18
C GLY A 29 -0.42 5.57 -10.98
N ARG A 30 -1.65 5.42 -11.46
CA ARG A 30 -2.38 4.14 -11.40
C ARG A 30 -1.63 3.05 -12.16
N LYS A 31 -1.21 3.31 -13.40
CA LYS A 31 -0.44 2.35 -14.21
C LYS A 31 0.86 1.94 -13.52
N ALA A 32 1.60 2.90 -12.97
CA ALA A 32 2.85 2.62 -12.24
C ALA A 32 2.61 1.77 -10.99
N ALA A 33 1.62 2.11 -10.16
CA ALA A 33 1.30 1.37 -8.94
C ALA A 33 0.83 -0.07 -9.23
N ILE A 34 -0.07 -0.26 -10.20
CA ILE A 34 -0.53 -1.60 -10.60
C ILE A 34 0.64 -2.43 -11.12
N SER A 35 1.51 -1.84 -11.95
CA SER A 35 2.68 -2.55 -12.47
C SER A 35 3.65 -2.96 -11.37
N LEU A 36 3.83 -2.12 -10.34
CA LEU A 36 4.64 -2.43 -9.18
C LEU A 36 4.08 -3.65 -8.42
N PHE A 37 2.79 -3.61 -8.05
CA PHE A 37 2.18 -4.67 -7.25
C PHE A 37 2.10 -6.00 -8.01
N LYS A 38 1.76 -5.98 -9.30
CA LYS A 38 1.77 -7.21 -10.14
C LYS A 38 3.15 -7.83 -10.30
N GLY A 39 4.21 -7.01 -10.25
CA GLY A 39 5.60 -7.48 -10.34
C GLY A 39 6.13 -8.09 -9.05
N SER A 40 5.52 -7.77 -7.91
CA SER A 40 5.99 -8.11 -6.57
C SER A 40 4.84 -8.61 -5.71
N LYS A 41 4.54 -9.90 -5.87
CA LYS A 41 3.46 -10.61 -5.18
C LYS A 41 3.80 -10.84 -3.72
N GLY A 42 2.79 -11.00 -2.86
CA GLY A 42 2.97 -11.30 -1.44
C GLY A 42 2.29 -10.30 -0.51
N VAL A 43 2.76 -10.26 0.74
CA VAL A 43 2.20 -9.39 1.78
C VAL A 43 2.78 -7.98 1.62
N TRP A 44 1.92 -6.98 1.71
CA TRP A 44 2.26 -5.57 1.60
C TRP A 44 1.75 -4.77 2.78
N GLU A 45 2.57 -3.83 3.24
CA GLU A 45 2.18 -2.74 4.10
C GLU A 45 2.38 -1.41 3.36
N LEU A 46 1.32 -0.60 3.31
CA LEU A 46 1.35 0.74 2.72
C LEU A 46 0.96 1.78 3.77
N CYS A 47 1.82 2.77 3.95
CA CYS A 47 1.64 3.85 4.92
C CYS A 47 1.50 5.21 4.21
N GLN A 48 0.54 6.01 4.66
CA GLN A 48 0.33 7.38 4.22
C GLN A 48 -0.02 8.29 5.39
N LEU A 49 0.14 9.60 5.22
CA LEU A 49 -0.35 10.57 6.20
C LEU A 49 -1.88 10.49 6.30
N GLU A 50 -2.41 10.52 7.52
CA GLU A 50 -3.84 10.54 7.81
C GLU A 50 -4.54 11.78 7.20
N GLY A 51 -3.85 12.91 7.15
CA GLY A 51 -4.38 14.13 6.52
C GLY A 51 -4.33 14.14 4.98
N ASN A 52 -3.67 13.16 4.34
CA ASN A 52 -3.49 13.14 2.89
C ASN A 52 -4.66 12.42 2.19
N ILE A 53 -5.84 13.03 2.25
CA ILE A 53 -7.07 12.50 1.65
C ILE A 53 -6.93 12.14 0.15
N PRO A 54 -6.23 12.93 -0.69
CA PRO A 54 -5.99 12.53 -2.08
C PRO A 54 -5.19 11.23 -2.22
N ALA A 55 -4.18 11.02 -1.37
CA ALA A 55 -3.42 9.77 -1.37
C ALA A 55 -4.23 8.59 -0.85
N GLN A 56 -5.07 8.79 0.17
CA GLN A 56 -5.97 7.73 0.66
C GLN A 56 -6.89 7.23 -0.45
N LYS A 57 -7.64 8.14 -1.08
CA LYS A 57 -8.52 7.78 -2.21
C LYS A 57 -7.77 7.10 -3.35
N PHE A 58 -6.56 7.57 -3.65
CA PHE A 58 -5.72 6.95 -4.66
C PHE A 58 -5.34 5.52 -4.28
N TRP A 59 -4.86 5.29 -3.06
CA TRP A 59 -4.43 3.96 -2.62
C TRP A 59 -5.58 3.00 -2.38
N ASP A 60 -6.71 3.46 -1.84
CA ASP A 60 -7.91 2.64 -1.66
C ASP A 60 -8.34 2.03 -3.00
N GLN A 61 -8.38 2.84 -4.07
CA GLN A 61 -8.73 2.38 -5.42
C GLN A 61 -7.72 1.37 -6.00
N ILE A 62 -6.43 1.57 -5.76
CA ILE A 62 -5.40 0.66 -6.28
C ILE A 62 -5.43 -0.66 -5.52
N ILE A 63 -5.51 -0.60 -4.19
CA ILE A 63 -5.50 -1.79 -3.33
C ILE A 63 -6.74 -2.64 -3.59
N ASP A 64 -7.92 -2.04 -3.76
CA ASP A 64 -9.14 -2.76 -4.14
C ASP A 64 -8.97 -3.57 -5.45
N GLU A 65 -8.16 -3.07 -6.39
CA GLU A 65 -7.90 -3.74 -7.67
C GLU A 65 -6.82 -4.83 -7.60
N VAL A 66 -5.79 -4.66 -6.78
CA VAL A 66 -4.61 -5.57 -6.77
C VAL A 66 -4.61 -6.56 -5.62
N SER A 67 -5.37 -6.27 -4.56
CA SER A 67 -5.40 -7.11 -3.38
C SER A 67 -6.32 -8.31 -3.55
N TYR A 68 -6.11 -9.30 -2.70
CA TYR A 68 -6.99 -10.45 -2.55
C TYR A 68 -7.29 -10.67 -1.07
N GLY A 69 -8.56 -10.93 -0.77
CA GLY A 69 -9.02 -11.14 0.60
C GLY A 69 -9.26 -9.83 1.33
N GLU A 70 -9.15 -9.88 2.66
CA GLU A 70 -9.41 -8.73 3.52
C GLU A 70 -8.23 -7.76 3.53
N VAL A 71 -8.54 -6.47 3.42
CA VAL A 71 -7.57 -5.37 3.61
C VAL A 71 -7.72 -4.85 5.03
N GLN A 72 -6.65 -4.96 5.82
CA GLN A 72 -6.65 -4.42 7.18
C GLN A 72 -6.20 -2.96 7.15
N VAL A 73 -6.99 -2.08 7.77
CA VAL A 73 -6.69 -0.64 7.82
C VAL A 73 -6.55 -0.21 9.27
N LYS A 74 -5.45 0.47 9.59
CA LYS A 74 -5.18 1.02 10.92
C LYS A 74 -4.74 2.47 10.81
N THR A 75 -5.19 3.32 11.72
CA THR A 75 -4.71 4.70 11.83
C THR A 75 -4.10 4.91 13.20
N GLU A 76 -2.85 5.39 13.25
CA GLU A 76 -2.17 5.74 14.49
C GLU A 76 -1.11 6.81 14.25
N ASN A 77 -0.90 7.69 15.23
CA ASN A 77 0.15 8.72 15.19
C ASN A 77 0.16 9.58 13.91
N GLY A 78 -1.02 9.95 13.39
CA GLY A 78 -1.16 10.75 12.17
C GLY A 78 -0.85 10.00 10.87
N ARG A 79 -0.76 8.67 10.92
CA ARG A 79 -0.50 7.80 9.78
C ARG A 79 -1.63 6.78 9.62
N ARG A 80 -1.95 6.47 8.38
CA ARG A 80 -2.86 5.39 8.00
C ARG A 80 -2.06 4.29 7.32
N TYR A 81 -2.20 3.08 7.83
CA TYR A 81 -1.57 1.85 7.37
C TYR A 81 -2.62 0.96 6.72
N GLN A 82 -2.24 0.30 5.64
CA GLN A 82 -3.05 -0.68 4.94
C GLN A 82 -2.22 -1.92 4.70
N ASN A 83 -2.65 -3.04 5.28
CA ASN A 83 -2.04 -4.35 5.10
C ASN A 83 -2.91 -5.19 4.18
N PHE A 84 -2.31 -5.74 3.12
CA PHE A 84 -3.02 -6.49 2.10
C PHE A 84 -2.12 -7.53 1.42
N ILE A 85 -2.72 -8.52 0.77
CA ILE A 85 -2.01 -9.53 0.00
C ILE A 85 -2.20 -9.24 -1.49
N CYS A 86 -1.10 -9.09 -2.22
CA CYS A 86 -1.10 -8.96 -3.68
C CYS A 86 -0.84 -10.31 -4.37
N LYS A 87 -1.61 -10.60 -5.42
CA LYS A 87 -1.56 -11.83 -6.22
C LYS A 87 -0.62 -11.79 -7.42
#